data_AF-A0A953FAM4-F1
#
_entry.id   AF-A0A953FAM4-F1
#
_cell.length_a   1.000
_cell.length_b   1.000
_cell.length_c   1.000
_cell.angle_alpha   90.00
_cell.angle_beta   90.00
_cell.angle_gamma   90.00
#
_symmetry.space_group_name_H-M   'P 1'
#
loop_
_entity.id
_entity.type
_entity.pdbx_description
1 polymer ?
#
loop_
_entity_poly.entity_id
_entity_poly.type
_entity_poly.pdbx_seq_one_letter_code
_entity_poly.pdbx_strand_id
1 'polypeptide(L)'
;MSRLNTPLVRIAVRYGAIAGILALAFVIAAYYAGTSPFFIPPYLDLRVLLIALLGFMTLKEVRDYHYNGILYFWQGLIACFILVTTLAVVSGCGIQLFGRWEEQFIPQYVQQATERINGLPPEAVQELGQTAIDEARRSLASLTVDRMAFKYASQTYILGLFISIIISVILRKQPNPS
;
A
#
# COMPACT_ATOMS: atom_id res chain seq x y z
N MET A 1 -20.91 24.99 5.29
CA MET A 1 -20.29 24.29 4.13
C MET A 1 -19.08 23.51 4.61
N SER A 2 -19.09 22.19 4.42
CA SER A 2 -18.14 21.24 5.01
C SER A 2 -16.69 21.52 4.58
N ARG A 3 -15.78 21.65 5.54
CA ARG A 3 -14.33 21.89 5.35
C ARG A 3 -13.62 20.78 4.55
N LEU A 4 -14.31 19.69 4.20
CA LEU A 4 -13.80 18.56 3.43
C LEU A 4 -13.87 18.74 1.91
N ASN A 5 -14.51 19.80 1.40
CA ASN A 5 -14.74 19.97 -0.04
C ASN A 5 -13.62 20.77 -0.74
N THR A 6 -12.37 20.58 -0.34
CA THR A 6 -11.22 21.19 -1.03
C THR A 6 -10.79 20.30 -2.20
N PRO A 7 -10.32 20.89 -3.32
CA PRO A 7 -9.89 20.12 -4.49
C PRO A 7 -8.78 19.12 -4.13
N LEU A 8 -7.90 19.49 -3.19
CA LEU A 8 -6.84 18.64 -2.67
C LEU A 8 -7.37 17.33 -2.08
N VAL A 9 -8.33 17.40 -1.14
CA VAL A 9 -8.91 16.22 -0.49
C VAL A 9 -9.65 15.37 -1.52
N ARG A 10 -10.51 15.99 -2.33
CA ARG A 10 -11.33 15.28 -3.32
C ARG A 10 -10.49 14.51 -4.34
N ILE A 11 -9.44 15.15 -4.87
CA ILE A 11 -8.56 14.54 -5.88
C ILE A 11 -7.73 13.43 -5.26
N ALA A 12 -7.16 13.66 -4.07
CA ALA A 12 -6.40 12.65 -3.35
C ALA A 12 -7.24 11.41 -3.01
N VAL A 13 -8.48 11.59 -2.55
CA VAL A 13 -9.40 10.48 -2.29
C VAL A 13 -9.75 9.75 -3.58
N ARG A 14 -10.04 10.45 -4.68
CA ARG A 14 -10.37 9.82 -5.97
C ARG A 14 -9.22 8.93 -6.46
N TYR A 15 -8.00 9.46 -6.52
CA TYR A 15 -6.85 8.67 -6.97
C TYR A 15 -6.44 7.59 -5.96
N GLY A 16 -6.59 7.84 -4.65
CA GLY A 16 -6.37 6.83 -3.62
C GLY A 16 -7.36 5.66 -3.71
N ALA A 17 -8.63 5.94 -4.02
CA ALA A 17 -9.64 4.90 -4.23
C ALA A 17 -9.34 4.07 -5.49
N ILE A 18 -8.97 4.72 -6.59
CA ILE A 18 -8.52 4.04 -7.82
C ILE A 18 -7.31 3.14 -7.51
N ALA A 19 -6.31 3.68 -6.80
CA ALA A 19 -5.13 2.91 -6.38
C ALA A 19 -5.50 1.71 -5.52
N GLY A 20 -6.41 1.89 -4.56
CA GLY A 20 -6.87 0.83 -3.66
C GLY A 20 -7.61 -0.28 -4.39
N ILE A 21 -8.47 0.07 -5.36
CA ILE A 21 -9.19 -0.90 -6.20
C ILE A 21 -8.20 -1.67 -7.09
N LEU A 22 -7.24 -1.00 -7.71
CA LEU A 22 -6.21 -1.65 -8.54
C LEU A 22 -5.31 -2.58 -7.70
N ALA A 23 -4.93 -2.15 -6.49
CA ALA A 23 -4.16 -2.98 -5.57
C ALA A 23 -4.95 -4.23 -5.13
N LEU A 24 -6.25 -4.07 -4.85
CA LEU A 24 -7.13 -5.21 -4.54
C LEU A 24 -7.27 -6.16 -5.74
N ALA A 25 -7.53 -5.63 -6.93
CA ALA A 25 -7.64 -6.43 -8.15
C ALA A 25 -6.36 -7.24 -8.41
N PHE A 26 -5.20 -6.65 -8.15
CA PHE A 26 -3.93 -7.35 -8.21
C PHE A 26 -3.80 -8.47 -7.18
N VAL A 27 -4.20 -8.23 -5.93
CA VAL A 27 -4.21 -9.29 -4.88
C VAL A 27 -5.10 -10.46 -5.30
N ILE A 28 -6.28 -10.18 -5.83
CA ILE A 28 -7.22 -11.20 -6.30
C ILE A 28 -6.65 -11.95 -7.52
N ALA A 29 -6.07 -11.24 -8.48
CA ALA A 29 -5.45 -11.85 -9.65
C ALA A 29 -4.27 -12.75 -9.27
N ALA A 30 -3.42 -12.30 -8.34
CA ALA A 30 -2.30 -13.09 -7.84
C ALA A 30 -2.79 -14.36 -7.14
N TYR A 31 -3.82 -14.24 -6.29
CA TYR A 31 -4.46 -15.37 -5.63
C TYR A 31 -4.92 -16.44 -6.63
N TYR A 32 -5.70 -16.06 -7.65
CA TYR A 32 -6.17 -17.01 -8.66
C TYR A 32 -5.06 -17.53 -9.60
N ALA A 33 -3.94 -16.80 -9.71
CA ALA A 33 -2.73 -17.28 -10.38
C ALA A 33 -1.90 -18.26 -9.52
N GLY A 34 -2.39 -18.63 -8.32
CA GLY A 34 -1.70 -19.54 -7.40
C GLY A 34 -0.47 -18.92 -6.72
N THR A 35 -0.28 -17.60 -6.85
CA THR A 35 0.86 -16.88 -6.26
C THR A 35 0.38 -15.99 -5.12
N SER A 36 0.95 -16.13 -3.94
CA SER A 36 0.61 -15.22 -2.85
C SER A 36 1.14 -13.79 -3.14
N PRO A 37 0.27 -12.75 -3.16
CA PRO A 37 0.65 -11.38 -3.51
C PRO A 37 1.56 -10.72 -2.48
N PHE A 38 1.72 -11.33 -1.30
CA PHE A 38 2.50 -10.79 -0.18
C PHE A 38 3.98 -11.22 -0.22
N PHE A 39 4.33 -12.05 -1.20
CA PHE A 39 5.65 -12.67 -1.35
C PHE A 39 6.54 -12.00 -2.38
N ILE A 40 6.05 -10.92 -2.97
CA ILE A 40 6.71 -10.16 -4.01
C ILE A 40 7.74 -9.23 -3.34
N PRO A 41 8.99 -9.18 -3.82
CA PRO A 41 9.98 -8.24 -3.31
C PRO A 41 9.46 -6.80 -3.36
N PRO A 42 9.85 -5.91 -2.41
CA PRO A 42 9.33 -4.55 -2.36
C PRO A 42 9.46 -3.75 -3.66
N TYR A 43 10.51 -3.99 -4.46
CA TYR A 43 10.73 -3.31 -5.74
C TYR A 43 9.81 -3.79 -6.88
N LEU A 44 9.20 -4.97 -6.76
CA LEU A 44 8.18 -5.49 -7.68
C LEU A 44 6.76 -5.33 -7.10
N ASP A 45 6.64 -4.74 -5.92
CA ASP A 45 5.35 -4.51 -5.28
C ASP A 45 4.57 -3.45 -6.08
N LEU A 46 3.47 -3.89 -6.70
CA LEU A 46 2.61 -3.02 -7.50
C LEU A 46 2.17 -1.76 -6.74
N ARG A 47 2.04 -1.84 -5.40
CA ARG A 47 1.68 -0.68 -4.57
C ARG A 47 2.68 0.46 -4.69
N VAL A 48 3.98 0.17 -4.78
CA VAL A 48 5.02 1.20 -4.98
C VAL A 48 4.75 1.97 -6.27
N LEU A 49 4.51 1.24 -7.37
CA LEU A 49 4.22 1.82 -8.67
C LEU A 49 2.92 2.64 -8.63
N LEU A 50 1.85 2.11 -8.02
CA LEU A 50 0.57 2.80 -7.91
C LEU A 50 0.68 4.10 -7.09
N ILE A 51 1.38 4.07 -5.95
CA ILE A 51 1.58 5.25 -5.12
C ILE A 51 2.46 6.28 -5.84
N ALA A 52 3.52 5.85 -6.52
CA ALA A 52 4.39 6.71 -7.32
C ALA A 52 3.61 7.40 -8.45
N LEU A 53 2.93 6.62 -9.29
CA LEU A 53 2.23 7.10 -10.47
C LEU A 53 1.02 7.94 -10.09
N LEU A 54 0.12 7.42 -9.25
CA LEU A 54 -1.11 8.10 -8.89
C LEU A 54 -0.87 9.24 -7.89
N GLY A 55 0.16 9.14 -7.04
CA GLY A 55 0.64 10.25 -6.22
C GLY A 55 1.15 11.40 -7.10
N PHE A 56 1.96 11.10 -8.12
CA PHE A 56 2.41 12.10 -9.08
C PHE A 56 1.22 12.74 -9.82
N MET A 57 0.27 11.95 -10.33
CA MET A 57 -0.92 12.47 -11.00
C MET A 57 -1.79 13.33 -10.08
N THR A 58 -1.95 12.92 -8.82
CA THR A 58 -2.70 13.68 -7.79
C THR A 58 -2.10 15.05 -7.59
N LEU A 59 -0.80 15.13 -7.32
CA LEU A 59 -0.12 16.40 -7.07
C LEU A 59 -0.05 17.26 -8.33
N LYS A 60 0.17 16.66 -9.49
CA LYS A 60 0.17 17.36 -10.78
C LYS A 60 -1.18 18.00 -11.05
N GLU A 61 -2.28 17.27 -10.84
CA GLU A 61 -3.62 17.79 -11.07
C GLU A 61 -3.98 18.92 -10.11
N VAL A 62 -3.69 18.73 -8.80
CA VAL A 62 -3.90 19.77 -7.78
C VAL A 62 -3.11 21.03 -8.12
N ARG A 63 -1.83 20.88 -8.48
CA ARG A 63 -0.95 22.01 -8.81
C ARG A 63 -1.41 22.74 -10.07
N ASP A 64 -1.57 22.03 -11.17
CA ASP A 64 -1.69 22.64 -12.50
C ASP A 64 -3.11 23.15 -12.76
N TYR A 65 -4.15 22.46 -12.29
CA TYR A 65 -5.54 22.82 -12.57
C TYR A 65 -6.25 23.56 -11.42
N HIS A 66 -5.75 23.48 -10.19
CA HIS A 66 -6.43 24.07 -9.03
C HIS A 66 -5.62 25.14 -8.30
N TYR A 67 -4.29 25.02 -8.25
CA TYR A 67 -3.41 25.95 -7.51
C TYR A 67 -2.50 26.80 -8.41
N ASN A 68 -2.89 27.01 -9.68
CA ASN A 68 -2.21 27.90 -10.62
C ASN A 68 -0.70 27.64 -10.76
N GLY A 69 -0.30 26.36 -10.73
CA GLY A 69 1.10 25.96 -10.88
C GLY A 69 1.93 26.05 -9.59
N ILE A 70 1.36 26.47 -8.46
CA ILE A 70 2.04 26.57 -7.17
C ILE A 70 1.64 25.39 -6.29
N LEU A 71 2.62 24.72 -5.68
CA LEU A 71 2.36 23.66 -4.72
C LEU A 71 3.41 23.70 -3.61
N TYR A 72 2.96 23.97 -2.39
CA TYR A 72 3.81 23.91 -1.21
C TYR A 72 4.08 22.46 -0.81
N PHE A 73 5.25 22.23 -0.22
CA PHE A 73 5.65 20.90 0.25
C PHE A 73 4.63 20.26 1.19
N TRP A 74 4.10 21.02 2.16
CA TRP A 74 3.11 20.52 3.10
C TRP A 74 1.78 20.15 2.43
N GLN A 75 1.39 20.87 1.36
CA GLN A 75 0.19 20.52 0.58
C GLN A 75 0.40 19.21 -0.16
N GLY A 76 1.61 19.01 -0.73
CA GLY A 76 2.02 17.75 -1.32
C GLY A 76 1.94 16.60 -0.32
N LEU A 77 2.52 16.79 0.88
CA LEU A 77 2.49 15.79 1.94
C LEU A 77 1.07 15.43 2.37
N ILE A 78 0.20 16.42 2.60
CA ILE A 78 -1.19 16.15 3.01
C ILE A 78 -1.96 15.43 1.89
N ALA A 79 -1.79 15.84 0.64
CA ALA A 79 -2.49 15.20 -0.49
C ALA A 79 -2.04 13.73 -0.65
N CYS A 80 -0.74 13.47 -0.61
CA CYS A 80 -0.21 12.11 -0.67
C CYS A 80 -0.60 11.28 0.57
N PHE A 81 -0.63 11.88 1.76
CA PHE A 81 -1.11 11.23 2.98
C PHE A 81 -2.56 10.77 2.84
N ILE A 82 -3.46 11.62 2.34
CA ILE A 82 -4.87 11.27 2.12
C ILE A 82 -4.99 10.16 1.07
N LEU A 83 -4.22 10.25 -0.02
CA LEU A 83 -4.18 9.23 -1.06
C LEU A 83 -3.76 7.87 -0.49
N VAL A 84 -2.66 7.81 0.24
CA VAL A 84 -2.12 6.57 0.83
C VAL A 84 -3.08 6.01 1.87
N THR A 85 -3.70 6.87 2.70
CA THR A 85 -4.71 6.45 3.67
C THR A 85 -5.92 5.83 2.96
N THR A 86 -6.42 6.48 1.91
CA THR A 86 -7.56 5.99 1.14
C THR A 86 -7.24 4.68 0.44
N LEU A 87 -6.05 4.57 -0.16
CA LEU A 87 -5.54 3.33 -0.76
C LEU A 87 -5.52 2.20 0.29
N ALA A 88 -4.90 2.43 1.45
CA ALA A 88 -4.75 1.45 2.51
C ALA A 88 -6.11 0.98 3.08
N VAL A 89 -7.06 1.91 3.26
CA VAL A 89 -8.42 1.60 3.72
C VAL A 89 -9.20 0.82 2.67
N VAL A 90 -9.23 1.28 1.42
CA VAL A 90 -9.98 0.62 0.34
C VAL A 90 -9.43 -0.78 0.07
N SER A 91 -8.11 -0.92 -0.03
CA SER A 91 -7.49 -2.22 -0.27
C SER A 91 -7.61 -3.14 0.95
N GLY A 92 -7.43 -2.64 2.18
CA GLY A 92 -7.62 -3.41 3.41
C GLY A 92 -9.05 -3.92 3.58
N CYS A 93 -10.06 -3.05 3.45
CA CYS A 93 -11.47 -3.45 3.48
C CYS A 93 -11.80 -4.44 2.36
N GLY A 94 -11.24 -4.22 1.17
CA GLY A 94 -11.38 -5.14 0.03
C GLY A 94 -10.83 -6.53 0.32
N ILE A 95 -9.62 -6.63 0.89
CA ILE A 95 -9.01 -7.90 1.29
C ILE A 95 -9.83 -8.57 2.39
N GLN A 96 -10.34 -7.80 3.34
CA GLN A 96 -11.20 -8.32 4.40
C GLN A 96 -12.49 -8.92 3.85
N LEU A 97 -13.13 -8.24 2.90
CA LEU A 97 -14.32 -8.75 2.22
C LEU A 97 -14.00 -9.99 1.38
N PHE A 98 -12.93 -9.93 0.59
CA PHE A 98 -12.49 -11.04 -0.25
C PHE A 98 -12.14 -12.28 0.56
N GLY A 99 -11.33 -12.15 1.61
CA GLY A 99 -10.93 -13.27 2.45
C GLY A 99 -12.06 -13.87 3.29
N ARG A 100 -13.18 -13.15 3.48
CA ARG A 100 -14.40 -13.70 4.07
C ARG A 100 -15.29 -14.41 3.05
N TRP A 101 -15.19 -14.04 1.78
CA TRP A 101 -15.91 -14.71 0.70
C TRP A 101 -15.17 -15.98 0.25
N GLU A 102 -13.84 -15.91 0.12
CA GLU A 102 -13.00 -17.03 -0.31
C GLU A 102 -12.41 -17.75 0.90
N GLU A 103 -13.07 -18.83 1.35
CA GLU A 103 -12.68 -19.60 2.54
C GLU A 103 -11.24 -20.17 2.45
N GLN A 104 -10.77 -20.44 1.23
CA GLN A 104 -9.44 -20.99 0.98
C GLN A 104 -8.33 -19.93 0.98
N PHE A 105 -8.67 -18.63 1.08
CA PHE A 105 -7.69 -17.54 1.00
C PHE A 105 -6.58 -17.65 2.07
N ILE A 106 -6.98 -17.81 3.34
CA ILE A 106 -6.02 -17.93 4.45
C ILE A 106 -5.31 -19.28 4.47
N PRO A 107 -6.00 -20.44 4.36
CA PRO A 107 -5.33 -21.74 4.33
C PRO A 107 -4.26 -21.86 3.24
N GLN A 108 -4.58 -21.42 2.01
CA GLN A 108 -3.62 -21.44 0.90
C GLN A 108 -2.42 -20.52 1.17
N TYR A 109 -2.67 -19.31 1.69
CA TYR A 109 -1.59 -18.42 2.09
C TYR A 109 -0.67 -19.06 3.15
N VAL A 110 -1.26 -19.66 4.20
CA VAL A 110 -0.52 -20.29 5.30
C VAL A 110 0.31 -21.46 4.78
N GLN A 111 -0.26 -22.28 3.89
CA GLN A 111 0.45 -23.38 3.26
C GLN A 111 1.67 -22.87 2.49
N GLN A 112 1.50 -21.92 1.57
CA GLN A 112 2.61 -21.38 0.77
C GLN A 112 3.67 -20.69 1.64
N ALA A 113 3.25 -19.98 2.70
CA ALA A 113 4.17 -19.35 3.64
C ALA A 113 4.99 -20.40 4.43
N THR A 114 4.34 -21.48 4.84
CA THR A 114 4.99 -22.57 5.60
C THR A 114 5.99 -23.31 4.72
N GLU A 115 5.63 -23.60 3.46
CA GLU A 115 6.54 -24.20 2.47
C GLU A 115 7.77 -23.32 2.25
N ARG A 116 7.61 -22.00 2.15
CA ARG A 116 8.75 -21.07 2.05
C ARG A 116 9.65 -21.09 3.29
N ILE A 117 9.08 -21.05 4.49
CA ILE A 117 9.87 -21.08 5.74
C ILE A 117 10.65 -22.39 5.84
N ASN A 118 10.02 -23.51 5.50
CA ASN A 118 10.66 -24.82 5.57
C ASN A 118 11.68 -25.04 4.45
N GLY A 119 11.55 -24.32 3.33
CA GLY A 119 12.50 -24.32 2.22
C GLY A 119 13.67 -23.33 2.36
N LEU A 120 13.80 -22.64 3.49
CA LEU A 120 14.91 -21.70 3.70
C LEU A 120 16.26 -22.44 3.75
N PRO A 121 17.29 -21.96 3.03
CA PRO A 121 18.61 -22.56 3.10
C PRO A 121 19.22 -22.37 4.50
N PRO A 122 20.14 -23.26 4.95
CA PRO A 122 20.75 -23.17 6.28
C PRO A 122 21.43 -21.83 6.56
N GLU A 123 21.99 -21.20 5.53
CA GLU A 123 22.61 -19.87 5.61
C GLU A 123 21.58 -18.79 5.98
N ALA A 124 20.42 -18.78 5.31
CA ALA A 124 19.34 -17.84 5.63
C ALA A 124 18.74 -18.09 7.03
N VAL A 125 18.75 -19.34 7.49
CA VAL A 125 18.32 -19.69 8.86
C VAL A 125 19.28 -19.09 9.91
N GLN A 126 20.58 -19.14 9.64
CA GLN A 126 21.59 -18.52 10.52
C GLN A 126 21.50 -16.98 10.51
N GLU A 127 21.25 -16.38 9.35
CA GLU A 127 21.11 -14.91 9.21
C GLU A 127 19.84 -14.36 9.86
N LEU A 128 18.69 -15.02 9.67
CA LEU A 128 17.41 -14.60 10.25
C LEU A 128 17.33 -14.90 11.75
N GLY A 129 18.00 -15.97 12.18
CA GLY A 129 17.97 -16.46 13.54
C GLY A 129 16.70 -17.27 13.86
N GLN A 130 16.86 -18.30 14.70
CA GLN A 130 15.78 -19.23 15.05
C GLN A 130 14.57 -18.55 15.68
N THR A 131 14.79 -17.53 16.50
CA THR A 131 13.72 -16.76 17.16
C THR A 131 12.80 -16.10 16.13
N ALA A 132 13.34 -15.51 15.06
CA ALA A 132 12.54 -14.85 14.02
C ALA A 132 11.73 -15.88 13.21
N ILE A 133 12.29 -17.06 12.96
CA ILE A 133 11.60 -18.15 12.27
C ILE A 133 10.44 -18.70 13.12
N ASP A 134 10.66 -18.87 14.42
CA ASP A 134 9.63 -19.34 15.34
C ASP A 134 8.50 -18.31 15.51
N GLU A 135 8.84 -17.02 15.56
CA GLU A 135 7.86 -15.93 15.53
C GLU A 135 7.06 -15.91 14.24
N ALA A 136 7.72 -16.10 13.08
CA ALA A 136 7.05 -16.19 11.79
C ALA A 136 6.05 -17.38 11.78
N ARG A 137 6.45 -18.55 12.29
CA ARG A 137 5.58 -19.72 12.41
C ARG A 137 4.38 -19.46 13.33
N ARG A 138 4.57 -18.83 14.49
CA ARG A 138 3.48 -18.43 15.40
C ARG A 138 2.54 -17.40 14.77
N SER A 139 3.09 -16.48 13.98
CA SER A 139 2.30 -15.48 13.24
C SER A 139 1.41 -16.15 12.19
N LEU A 140 1.92 -17.16 11.48
CA LEU A 140 1.13 -17.96 10.53
C LEU A 140 0.03 -18.77 11.21
N ALA A 141 0.33 -19.41 12.35
CA ALA A 141 -0.64 -20.24 13.07
C ALA A 141 -1.83 -19.45 13.62
N SER A 142 -1.64 -18.16 13.91
CA SER A 142 -2.69 -17.26 14.43
C SER A 142 -3.18 -16.24 13.40
N LEU A 143 -2.95 -16.52 12.12
CA LEU A 143 -3.32 -15.65 11.03
C LEU A 143 -4.83 -15.70 10.78
N THR A 144 -5.47 -14.54 10.77
CA THR A 144 -6.87 -14.37 10.42
C THR A 144 -7.00 -13.40 9.25
N VAL A 145 -8.14 -13.40 8.58
CA VAL A 145 -8.45 -12.46 7.49
C VAL A 145 -8.26 -11.01 7.94
N ASP A 146 -8.76 -10.66 9.14
CA ASP A 146 -8.65 -9.30 9.67
C ASP A 146 -7.19 -8.91 9.95
N ARG A 147 -6.38 -9.84 10.50
CA ARG A 147 -4.94 -9.61 10.72
C ARG A 147 -4.19 -9.46 9.41
N MET A 148 -4.54 -10.24 8.39
CA MET A 148 -3.94 -10.11 7.06
C MET A 148 -4.26 -8.75 6.43
N ALA A 149 -5.53 -8.36 6.44
CA ALA A 149 -5.99 -7.07 5.91
C ALA A 149 -5.30 -5.91 6.64
N PHE A 150 -5.22 -5.96 7.96
CA PHE A 150 -4.54 -4.94 8.77
C PHE A 150 -3.03 -4.87 8.48
N LYS A 151 -2.36 -6.03 8.37
CA LYS A 151 -0.95 -6.10 7.98
C LYS A 151 -0.73 -5.47 6.61
N TYR A 152 -1.56 -5.81 5.63
CA TYR A 152 -1.47 -5.24 4.28
C TYR A 152 -1.65 -3.73 4.30
N ALA A 153 -2.68 -3.22 4.96
CA ALA A 153 -2.95 -1.80 5.08
C ALA A 153 -1.79 -1.05 5.76
N SER A 154 -1.26 -1.60 6.86
CA SER A 154 -0.15 -1.01 7.60
C SER A 154 1.14 -0.94 6.78
N GLN A 155 1.49 -2.03 6.08
CA GLN A 155 2.65 -2.05 5.18
C GLN A 155 2.50 -1.05 4.04
N THR A 156 1.30 -0.98 3.45
CA THR A 156 0.99 -0.03 2.39
C THR A 156 1.12 1.42 2.86
N TYR A 157 0.68 1.68 4.09
CA TYR A 157 0.75 2.99 4.70
C TYR A 157 2.21 3.42 4.94
N ILE A 158 3.02 2.57 5.57
CA ILE A 158 4.45 2.84 5.84
C ILE A 158 5.20 3.10 4.53
N LEU A 159 5.02 2.23 3.54
CA LEU A 159 5.64 2.35 2.23
C LEU A 159 5.18 3.63 1.51
N GLY A 160 3.89 3.93 1.58
CA GLY A 160 3.33 5.12 0.97
C GLY A 160 3.81 6.41 1.59
N LEU A 161 4.02 6.47 2.91
CA LEU A 161 4.57 7.65 3.58
C LEU A 161 5.98 7.99 3.07
N PHE A 162 6.84 6.99 2.89
CA PHE A 162 8.19 7.20 2.36
C PHE A 162 8.15 7.77 0.94
N ILE A 163 7.36 7.17 0.06
CA ILE A 163 7.20 7.62 -1.33
C ILE A 163 6.57 9.02 -1.38
N SER A 164 5.62 9.31 -0.49
CA SER A 164 4.94 10.61 -0.40
C SER A 164 5.92 11.75 -0.19
N ILE A 165 6.97 11.56 0.61
CA ILE A 165 8.01 12.56 0.83
C ILE A 165 8.74 12.85 -0.49
N ILE A 166 9.18 11.81 -1.20
CA ILE A 166 9.93 11.93 -2.46
C ILE A 166 9.11 12.69 -3.51
N ILE A 167 7.85 12.29 -3.76
CA ILE A 167 6.99 12.95 -4.75
C ILE A 167 6.72 14.41 -4.36
N SER A 168 6.47 14.67 -3.07
CA SER A 168 6.19 16.02 -2.57
C SER A 168 7.38 16.96 -2.73
N VAL A 169 8.62 16.45 -2.61
CA VAL A 169 9.83 17.23 -2.91
C VAL A 169 9.95 17.51 -4.41
N ILE A 170 9.75 16.49 -5.25
CA ILE A 170 9.90 16.62 -6.72
C ILE A 170 8.90 17.61 -7.32
N LEU A 171 7.64 17.60 -6.86
CA LEU A 171 6.57 18.42 -7.45
C LEU A 171 6.37 19.77 -6.76
N ARG A 172 7.08 20.04 -5.66
CA ARG A 172 7.06 21.34 -4.98
C ARG A 172 7.45 22.44 -5.97
N LYS A 173 6.64 23.50 -6.02
CA LYS A 173 6.94 24.73 -6.75
C LYS A 173 6.51 25.92 -5.91
N GLN A 174 7.49 26.67 -5.40
CA GLN A 174 7.26 27.88 -4.62
C GLN A 174 7.30 29.11 -5.55
N PRO A 175 6.49 30.14 -5.29
CA PRO A 175 6.65 31.43 -5.97
C PRO A 175 8.04 31.98 -5.65
N ASN A 176 8.76 32.48 -6.67
CA ASN A 176 10.02 33.17 -6.43
C ASN A 176 9.75 34.40 -5.55
N PRO A 177 10.54 34.63 -4.48
CA PRO A 177 10.50 35.91 -3.80
C PRO A 177 10.95 36.97 -4.81
N SER A 178 10.03 37.86 -5.17
CA SER A 178 10.30 39.10 -5.93
C SER A 178 11.13 40.06 -5.11
#